data_AF-A0A7C4VHR2-F1
#
_entry.id   AF-A0A7C4VHR2-F1
#
_cell.length_a   1.000
_cell.length_b   1.000
_cell.length_c   1.000
_cell.angle_alpha   90.00
_cell.angle_beta   90.00
_cell.angle_gamma   90.00
#
_symmetry.space_group_name_H-M   'P 1'
#
loop_
_entity.id
_entity.type
_entity.pdbx_description
1 polymer ?
#
loop_
_entity_poly.entity_id
_entity_poly.type
_entity_poly.pdbx_seq_one_letter_code
_entity_poly.pdbx_strand_id
1 'polypeptide(L)'
;MRMFNEDVSNEIASFYNSLTIEKEDFALPLTELLQSRLVVTERKRNGEIVGVAGISRGNSFFIVVRRECQNQKIGQKLTKKVIDLARGKNYHYLALNVFQSNSKAIHIYRKFGFKIIFTNLISSRKNCFMILPLDFQGALYKNLISIIYKWHLHSIVRSLQKLIKRFFP
;
A
#
# COMPACT_ATOMS: atom_id res chain seq x y z
N MET A 1 -14.88 -16.30 -1.86
CA MET A 1 -13.56 -15.90 -2.40
C MET A 1 -13.72 -15.84 -3.91
N ARG A 2 -13.65 -14.67 -4.57
CA ARG A 2 -13.61 -14.65 -6.05
C ARG A 2 -12.20 -15.02 -6.44
N MET A 3 -12.00 -16.30 -6.76
CA MET A 3 -10.82 -16.71 -7.52
C MET A 3 -10.88 -16.00 -8.87
N PHE A 4 -9.76 -15.43 -9.30
CA PHE A 4 -9.59 -15.10 -10.71
C PHE A 4 -9.89 -16.34 -11.55
N ASN A 5 -10.43 -16.16 -12.76
CA ASN A 5 -10.34 -17.22 -13.75
C ASN A 5 -8.84 -17.55 -13.97
N GLU A 6 -8.54 -18.81 -14.28
CA GLU A 6 -7.19 -19.31 -14.50
C GLU A 6 -6.42 -18.46 -15.52
N ASP A 7 -7.08 -18.07 -16.61
CA ASP A 7 -6.52 -17.19 -17.65
C ASP A 7 -6.02 -15.84 -17.09
N VAL A 8 -6.85 -15.19 -16.25
CA VAL A 8 -6.50 -13.89 -15.67
C VAL A 8 -5.34 -14.03 -14.68
N SER A 9 -5.29 -15.15 -13.95
CA SER A 9 -4.18 -15.45 -13.04
C SER A 9 -2.87 -15.60 -13.81
N ASN A 10 -2.91 -16.31 -14.94
CA ASN A 10 -1.75 -16.53 -15.80
C ASN A 10 -1.23 -15.23 -16.41
N GLU A 11 -2.13 -14.35 -16.87
CA GLU A 11 -1.74 -13.03 -17.37
C GLU A 11 -1.10 -12.14 -16.30
N ILE A 12 -1.67 -12.13 -15.09
CA ILE A 12 -1.13 -11.37 -13.96
C ILE A 12 0.24 -11.92 -13.52
N ALA A 13 0.41 -13.25 -13.51
CA ALA A 13 1.68 -13.89 -13.22
C ALA A 13 2.74 -13.56 -14.26
N SER A 14 2.38 -13.60 -15.55
CA SER A 14 3.26 -13.19 -16.65
C SER A 14 3.69 -11.73 -16.51
N PHE A 15 2.72 -10.83 -16.22
CA PHE A 15 3.01 -9.44 -15.90
C PHE A 15 3.98 -9.30 -14.73
N TYR A 16 3.71 -9.97 -13.60
CA TYR A 16 4.56 -9.91 -12.41
C TYR A 16 5.99 -10.40 -12.65
N ASN A 17 6.13 -11.47 -13.43
CA ASN A 17 7.44 -12.04 -13.76
C ASN A 17 8.25 -11.16 -14.71
N SER A 18 7.58 -10.38 -15.55
CA SER A 18 8.23 -9.41 -16.42
C SER A 18 8.63 -8.10 -15.72
N LEU A 19 8.28 -7.92 -14.45
CA LEU A 19 8.69 -6.74 -13.69
C LEU A 19 10.19 -6.79 -13.39
N THR A 20 10.85 -5.64 -13.52
CA THR A 20 12.29 -5.49 -13.26
C THR A 20 12.53 -4.76 -11.93
N ILE A 21 13.11 -3.56 -11.98
CA ILE A 21 13.47 -2.72 -10.82
C ILE A 21 12.23 -2.42 -9.97
N GLU A 22 11.07 -2.27 -10.60
CA GLU A 22 9.81 -1.99 -9.91
C GLU A 22 9.34 -3.12 -8.99
N LYS A 23 9.84 -4.36 -9.17
CA LYS A 23 9.52 -5.49 -8.31
C LYS A 23 10.06 -5.30 -6.89
N GLU A 24 11.23 -4.67 -6.76
CA GLU A 24 11.84 -4.36 -5.46
C GLU A 24 11.01 -3.35 -4.65
N ASP A 25 10.51 -2.32 -5.32
CA ASP A 25 9.65 -1.30 -4.69
C ASP A 25 8.21 -1.81 -4.49
N PHE A 26 7.75 -2.78 -5.29
CA PHE A 26 6.40 -3.33 -5.18
C PHE A 26 6.22 -4.17 -3.91
N ALA A 27 7.26 -4.93 -3.52
CA ALA A 27 7.34 -5.67 -2.25
C ALA A 27 6.15 -6.57 -1.90
N LEU A 28 5.31 -6.92 -2.88
CA LEU A 28 4.15 -7.80 -2.72
C LEU A 28 4.43 -9.14 -3.43
N PRO A 29 4.47 -10.28 -2.72
CA PRO A 29 4.67 -11.58 -3.34
C PRO A 29 3.58 -11.94 -4.36
N LEU A 30 3.93 -12.66 -5.43
CA LEU A 30 2.97 -13.11 -6.46
C LEU A 30 1.81 -13.90 -5.84
N THR A 31 2.08 -14.75 -4.86
CA THR A 31 1.05 -15.53 -4.17
C THR A 31 0.04 -14.63 -3.46
N GLU A 32 0.48 -13.53 -2.86
CA GLU A 32 -0.42 -12.56 -2.22
C GLU A 32 -1.19 -11.72 -3.24
N LEU A 33 -0.54 -11.32 -4.34
CA LEU A 33 -1.17 -10.65 -5.47
C LEU A 33 -2.34 -11.49 -6.03
N LEU A 34 -2.11 -12.78 -6.29
CA LEU A 34 -3.13 -13.70 -6.84
C LEU A 34 -4.26 -14.00 -5.85
N GLN A 35 -4.01 -13.87 -4.55
CA GLN A 35 -5.02 -14.05 -3.49
C GLN A 35 -5.71 -12.74 -3.08
N SER A 36 -5.46 -11.64 -3.80
CA SER A 36 -5.99 -10.33 -3.44
C SER A 36 -7.51 -10.25 -3.57
N ARG A 37 -8.15 -9.54 -2.64
CA ARG A 37 -9.62 -9.43 -2.55
C ARG A 37 -10.21 -8.57 -3.68
N LEU A 38 -9.40 -7.65 -4.19
CA LEU A 38 -9.76 -6.76 -5.28
C LEU A 38 -8.52 -6.53 -6.13
N VAL A 39 -8.63 -6.69 -7.44
CA VAL A 39 -7.57 -6.34 -8.38
C VAL A 39 -8.18 -5.66 -9.60
N VAL A 40 -7.48 -4.65 -10.07
CA VAL A 40 -7.76 -3.94 -11.31
C VAL A 40 -6.49 -3.89 -12.13
N THR A 41 -6.64 -4.01 -13.45
CA THR A 41 -5.55 -3.92 -14.40
C THR A 41 -5.77 -2.74 -15.34
N GLU A 42 -4.66 -2.15 -15.79
CA GLU A 42 -4.63 -1.26 -16.94
C GLU A 42 -3.89 -1.95 -18.08
N ARG A 43 -4.43 -1.80 -19.29
CA ARG A 43 -3.97 -2.50 -20.48
C ARG A 43 -3.71 -1.52 -21.63
N LYS A 44 -2.78 -1.88 -22.51
CA LYS A 44 -2.64 -1.26 -23.84
C LYS A 44 -3.77 -1.73 -24.77
N ARG A 45 -3.87 -1.10 -25.95
CA ARG A 45 -4.87 -1.47 -26.98
C ARG A 45 -4.74 -2.90 -27.48
N ASN A 46 -3.54 -3.46 -27.47
CA ASN A 46 -3.25 -4.86 -27.83
C ASN A 46 -3.58 -5.87 -26.71
N GLY A 47 -4.16 -5.42 -25.58
CA GLY A 47 -4.52 -6.29 -24.46
C GLY A 47 -3.43 -6.49 -23.40
N GLU A 48 -2.18 -6.07 -23.66
CA GLU A 48 -1.05 -6.23 -22.75
C GLU A 48 -1.27 -5.47 -21.43
N ILE A 49 -1.09 -6.14 -20.28
CA ILE A 49 -1.13 -5.49 -18.96
C ILE A 49 0.10 -4.61 -18.77
N VAL A 50 -0.13 -3.35 -18.40
CA VAL A 50 0.92 -2.36 -18.10
C VAL A 50 0.91 -1.88 -16.65
N GLY A 51 -0.15 -2.19 -15.91
CA GLY A 51 -0.22 -1.88 -14.49
C GLY A 51 -1.30 -2.67 -13.78
N VAL A 52 -1.04 -2.93 -12.51
CA VAL A 52 -1.93 -3.68 -11.62
C VAL A 52 -2.03 -2.92 -10.30
N ALA A 53 -3.24 -2.80 -9.78
CA ALA A 53 -3.47 -2.26 -8.44
C ALA A 53 -4.60 -3.02 -7.76
N GLY A 54 -4.68 -2.95 -6.45
CA GLY A 54 -5.68 -3.71 -5.74
C GLY A 54 -5.64 -3.57 -4.24
N ILE A 55 -6.37 -4.48 -3.60
CA ILE A 55 -6.46 -4.62 -2.16
C ILE A 55 -6.13 -6.08 -1.82
N SER A 56 -5.00 -6.29 -1.14
CA SER A 56 -4.62 -7.59 -0.60
C SER A 56 -5.26 -7.83 0.78
N ARG A 57 -4.64 -8.64 1.62
CA ARG A 57 -5.15 -8.94 2.97
C ARG A 57 -5.10 -7.69 3.86
N GLY A 58 -5.98 -7.63 4.87
CA GLY A 58 -5.97 -6.54 5.85
C GLY A 58 -6.25 -5.13 5.31
N ASN A 59 -6.95 -5.00 4.18
CA ASN A 59 -7.21 -3.73 3.48
C ASN A 59 -5.92 -3.03 2.98
N SER A 60 -4.87 -3.83 2.73
CA SER A 60 -3.60 -3.33 2.19
C SER A 60 -3.74 -3.00 0.71
N PHE A 61 -3.59 -1.74 0.35
CA PHE A 61 -3.56 -1.23 -1.00
C PHE A 61 -2.19 -1.44 -1.63
N PHE A 62 -2.17 -1.91 -2.86
CA PHE A 62 -0.95 -2.06 -3.65
C PHE A 62 -1.13 -1.52 -5.05
N ILE A 63 -0.01 -1.13 -5.68
CA ILE A 63 0.03 -0.70 -7.07
C ILE A 63 1.42 -0.89 -7.66
N VAL A 64 1.47 -1.33 -8.91
CA VAL A 64 2.67 -1.34 -9.73
C VAL A 64 2.31 -1.01 -11.17
N VAL A 65 3.17 -0.23 -11.83
CA VAL A 65 3.06 0.13 -13.25
C VAL A 65 4.42 -0.11 -13.88
N ARG A 66 4.44 -0.78 -15.04
CA ARG A 66 5.65 -0.98 -15.84
C ARG A 66 6.41 0.31 -15.99
N ARG A 67 7.73 0.25 -15.81
CA ARG A 67 8.60 1.44 -15.75
C ARG A 67 8.43 2.35 -16.97
N GLU A 68 8.42 1.76 -18.16
CA GLU A 68 8.24 2.43 -19.45
C GLU A 68 6.85 3.04 -19.65
N CYS A 69 5.85 2.62 -18.85
CA CYS A 69 4.49 3.16 -18.86
C CYS A 69 4.23 4.16 -17.72
N GLN A 70 5.23 4.47 -16.89
CA GLN A 70 5.10 5.45 -15.80
C GLN A 70 5.02 6.89 -16.33
N ASN A 71 4.65 7.82 -15.45
CA ASN A 71 4.45 9.25 -15.74
C ASN A 71 3.31 9.56 -16.73
N GLN A 72 2.52 8.56 -17.14
CA GLN A 72 1.35 8.71 -18.03
C GLN A 72 0.01 8.71 -17.28
N LYS A 73 0.01 9.15 -16.00
CA LYS A 73 -1.16 9.14 -15.10
C LYS A 73 -1.82 7.77 -14.84
N ILE A 74 -1.26 6.66 -15.36
CA ILE A 74 -1.75 5.29 -15.13
C ILE A 74 -1.88 4.98 -13.63
N GLY A 75 -0.86 5.33 -12.84
CA GLY A 75 -0.90 5.13 -11.39
C GLY A 75 -2.06 5.87 -10.70
N GLN A 76 -2.38 7.09 -11.16
CA GLN A 76 -3.51 7.86 -10.64
C GLN A 76 -4.86 7.24 -11.05
N LYS A 77 -4.96 6.78 -12.31
CA LYS A 77 -6.15 6.12 -12.84
C LYS A 77 -6.47 4.83 -12.07
N LEU A 78 -5.46 3.97 -11.89
CA LEU A 78 -5.56 2.74 -11.10
C LEU A 78 -5.95 3.03 -9.64
N THR A 79 -5.27 3.97 -8.98
CA THR A 79 -5.56 4.35 -7.59
C THR A 79 -7.01 4.81 -7.43
N LYS A 80 -7.48 5.70 -8.31
CA LYS A 80 -8.88 6.16 -8.30
C LYS A 80 -9.85 4.98 -8.44
N LYS A 81 -9.60 4.09 -9.42
CA LYS A 81 -10.46 2.93 -9.69
C LYS A 81 -10.55 1.99 -8.48
N VAL A 82 -9.44 1.73 -7.80
CA VAL A 82 -9.46 0.92 -6.56
C VAL A 82 -10.27 1.60 -5.47
N ILE A 83 -10.08 2.90 -5.24
CA ILE A 83 -10.81 3.66 -4.21
C ILE A 83 -12.32 3.63 -4.48
N ASP A 84 -12.74 3.88 -5.73
CA ASP A 84 -14.16 3.91 -6.11
C ASP A 84 -14.80 2.52 -5.89
N LEU A 85 -14.11 1.45 -6.29
CA LEU A 85 -14.59 0.09 -6.05
C LEU A 85 -14.58 -0.30 -4.56
N ALA A 86 -13.61 0.18 -3.78
CA ALA A 86 -13.52 -0.07 -2.35
C ALA A 86 -14.72 0.54 -1.61
N ARG A 87 -15.08 1.79 -1.96
CA ARG A 87 -16.30 2.45 -1.44
C ARG A 87 -17.56 1.68 -1.78
N GLY A 88 -17.67 1.14 -2.99
CA GLY A 88 -18.80 0.31 -3.40
C GLY A 88 -18.85 -1.10 -2.77
N LYS A 89 -17.78 -1.51 -2.05
CA LYS A 89 -17.65 -2.86 -1.45
C LYS A 89 -17.52 -2.83 0.08
N ASN A 90 -18.02 -1.79 0.73
CA ASN A 90 -18.02 -1.62 2.18
C ASN A 90 -16.63 -1.66 2.84
N TYR A 91 -15.59 -1.24 2.13
CA TYR A 91 -14.31 -0.97 2.78
C TYR A 91 -14.39 0.37 3.52
N HIS A 92 -14.12 0.35 4.82
CA HIS A 92 -14.10 1.56 5.64
C HIS A 92 -12.79 2.36 5.47
N TYR A 93 -11.68 1.68 5.16
CA TYR A 93 -10.39 2.32 4.92
C TYR A 93 -9.50 1.47 4.00
N LEU A 94 -8.47 2.11 3.44
CA LEU A 94 -7.33 1.46 2.81
C LEU A 94 -6.05 1.84 3.56
N ALA A 95 -5.09 0.93 3.61
CA ALA A 95 -3.78 1.16 4.22
C ALA A 95 -2.67 0.74 3.27
N LEU A 96 -1.47 1.32 3.38
CA LEU A 96 -0.32 0.88 2.60
C LEU A 96 0.99 1.16 3.33
N ASN A 97 2.04 0.46 2.91
CA ASN A 97 3.43 0.78 3.23
C ASN A 97 4.12 1.31 1.97
N VAL A 98 4.96 2.32 2.12
CA VAL A 98 5.74 2.88 1.02
C VAL A 98 7.08 3.40 1.52
N PHE A 99 8.17 3.06 0.83
CA PHE A 99 9.47 3.66 1.12
C PHE A 99 9.44 5.17 0.91
N GLN A 100 10.00 5.91 1.87
CA GLN A 100 10.05 7.37 1.81
C GLN A 100 10.81 7.88 0.57
N SER A 101 11.73 7.08 0.02
CA SER A 101 12.44 7.36 -1.22
C SER A 101 11.53 7.35 -2.46
N ASN A 102 10.36 6.70 -2.40
CA ASN A 102 9.39 6.66 -3.50
C ASN A 102 8.49 7.91 -3.48
N SER A 103 9.09 9.06 -3.74
CA SER A 103 8.42 10.37 -3.72
C SER A 103 7.25 10.44 -4.72
N LYS A 104 7.37 9.75 -5.87
CA LYS A 104 6.30 9.66 -6.89
C LYS A 104 5.05 8.98 -6.34
N ALA A 105 5.19 7.84 -5.68
CA ALA A 105 4.06 7.12 -5.09
C ALA A 105 3.43 7.93 -3.94
N ILE A 106 4.25 8.51 -3.06
CA ILE A 106 3.77 9.34 -1.94
C ILE A 106 2.96 10.54 -2.45
N HIS A 107 3.39 11.18 -3.53
CA HIS A 107 2.65 12.29 -4.14
C HIS A 107 1.25 11.85 -4.61
N ILE A 108 1.16 10.69 -5.28
CA ILE A 108 -0.12 10.11 -5.69
C ILE A 108 -1.00 9.83 -4.47
N TYR A 109 -0.47 9.16 -3.45
CA TYR A 109 -1.24 8.78 -2.26
C TYR A 109 -1.78 10.00 -1.52
N ARG A 110 -0.94 11.03 -1.32
CA ARG A 110 -1.38 12.29 -0.69
C ARG A 110 -2.49 12.99 -1.49
N LYS A 111 -2.40 12.98 -2.83
CA LYS A 111 -3.42 13.55 -3.72
C LYS A 111 -4.78 12.87 -3.54
N PHE A 112 -4.80 11.56 -3.27
CA PHE A 112 -6.03 10.80 -3.01
C PHE A 112 -6.48 10.82 -1.54
N GLY A 113 -5.78 11.56 -0.67
CA GLY A 113 -6.17 11.76 0.73
C GLY A 113 -5.54 10.79 1.73
N PHE A 114 -4.64 9.90 1.31
CA PHE A 114 -3.88 9.07 2.24
C PHE A 114 -3.06 9.96 3.19
N LYS A 115 -3.06 9.61 4.46
CA LYS A 115 -2.31 10.30 5.53
C LYS A 115 -1.26 9.38 6.10
N ILE A 116 -0.05 9.89 6.31
CA ILE A 116 1.01 9.18 7.03
C ILE A 116 0.57 9.09 8.50
N ILE A 117 0.61 7.88 9.06
CA ILE A 117 0.31 7.64 10.47
C ILE A 117 1.63 7.52 11.24
N PHE A 118 2.58 6.74 10.72
CA PHE A 118 3.90 6.57 11.30
C PHE A 118 4.94 6.22 10.23
N THR A 119 6.21 6.34 10.62
CA THR A 119 7.36 5.96 9.82
C THR A 119 8.20 4.98 10.64
N ASN A 120 8.66 3.90 10.01
CA ASN A 120 9.58 2.93 10.58
C ASN A 120 10.81 2.74 9.69
N LEU A 121 11.82 2.04 10.19
CA LEU A 121 12.98 1.62 9.41
C LEU A 121 12.82 0.16 9.01
N ILE A 122 13.04 -0.13 7.72
CA ILE A 122 13.11 -1.49 7.16
C ILE A 122 14.43 -1.54 6.40
N SER A 123 15.36 -2.39 6.83
CA SER A 123 16.70 -2.53 6.23
C SER A 123 17.39 -1.16 6.04
N SER A 124 17.39 -0.33 7.08
CA SER A 124 17.93 1.04 7.09
C SER A 124 17.23 2.05 6.16
N ARG A 125 16.17 1.66 5.45
CA ARG A 125 15.33 2.56 4.64
C ARG A 125 14.12 3.01 5.44
N LYS A 126 13.77 4.29 5.35
CA LYS A 126 12.53 4.82 5.95
C LYS A 126 11.32 4.33 5.15
N ASN A 127 10.37 3.71 5.83
CA ASN A 127 9.10 3.25 5.30
C ASN A 127 7.96 3.99 6.01
N CYS A 128 7.00 4.48 5.25
CA CYS A 128 5.83 5.19 5.74
C CYS A 128 4.60 4.29 5.67
N PHE A 129 3.92 4.15 6.80
CA PHE A 129 2.58 3.57 6.83
C PHE A 129 1.54 4.68 6.61
N MET A 130 0.68 4.51 5.61
CA MET A 130 -0.33 5.49 5.23
C MET A 130 -1.73 4.88 5.27
N ILE A 131 -2.72 5.66 5.67
CA ILE A 131 -4.14 5.28 5.68
C ILE A 131 -4.99 6.28 4.90
N LEU A 132 -5.94 5.78 4.14
CA LEU A 132 -7.05 6.52 3.56
C LEU A 132 -8.36 6.07 4.23
N PRO A 133 -8.99 6.89 5.08
CA PRO A 133 -10.36 6.65 5.52
C PRO A 133 -11.31 6.84 4.32
N LEU A 134 -12.23 5.88 4.12
CA LEU A 134 -13.23 5.93 3.06
C LEU A 134 -14.59 6.42 3.57
N ASP A 135 -14.85 6.28 4.87
CA ASP A 135 -16.05 6.75 5.56
C ASP A 135 -15.76 7.13 7.03
N PHE A 136 -16.82 7.37 7.81
CA PHE A 136 -16.73 7.71 9.23
C PHE A 136 -16.07 6.60 10.07
N GLN A 137 -16.41 5.33 9.83
CA GLN A 137 -15.80 4.21 10.55
C GLN A 137 -14.31 4.13 10.26
N GLY A 138 -13.91 4.33 8.99
CA GLY A 138 -12.51 4.44 8.60
C GLY A 138 -11.77 5.56 9.32
N ALA A 139 -12.42 6.71 9.51
CA ALA A 139 -11.85 7.81 10.27
C ALA A 139 -11.63 7.45 11.75
N LEU A 140 -12.56 6.70 12.36
CA LEU A 140 -12.39 6.15 13.71
C LEU A 140 -11.22 5.17 13.78
N TYR A 141 -11.11 4.21 12.86
CA TYR A 141 -9.97 3.28 12.79
C TYR A 141 -8.64 4.02 12.67
N LYS A 142 -8.55 5.02 11.78
CA LYS A 142 -7.36 5.87 11.64
C LYS A 142 -6.97 6.52 12.96
N ASN A 143 -7.93 7.09 13.68
CA ASN A 143 -7.68 7.76 14.96
C ASN A 143 -7.22 6.76 16.04
N LEU A 144 -7.87 5.61 16.15
CA LEU A 144 -7.51 4.55 17.10
C LEU A 144 -6.08 4.05 16.86
N ILE A 145 -5.72 3.71 15.62
CA ILE A 145 -4.36 3.28 15.27
C ILE A 145 -3.34 4.36 15.63
N SER A 146 -3.67 5.62 15.35
CA SER A 146 -2.78 6.76 15.69
C SER A 146 -2.56 6.89 17.20
N ILE A 147 -3.60 6.67 18.02
CA ILE A 147 -3.51 6.72 19.48
C ILE A 147 -2.67 5.57 20.01
N ILE A 148 -2.96 4.34 19.56
CA ILE A 148 -2.25 3.12 19.98
C ILE A 148 -0.76 3.26 19.68
N TYR A 149 -0.41 3.74 18.47
CA TYR A 149 0.99 3.94 18.10
C TYR A 149 1.69 4.98 18.97
N LYS A 150 1.06 6.14 19.22
CA LYS A 150 1.62 7.18 20.10
C LYS A 150 1.86 6.64 21.51
N TRP A 151 0.91 5.87 22.04
CA TRP A 151 1.02 5.28 23.36
C TRP A 151 2.15 4.24 23.45
N HIS A 152 2.24 3.35 22.46
CA HIS A 152 3.30 2.36 22.38
C HIS A 152 4.70 3.02 22.31
N LEU A 153 4.85 4.07 21.48
CA LEU A 153 6.10 4.81 21.37
C LEU A 153 6.47 5.49 22.69
N HIS A 154 5.50 6.11 23.37
CA HIS A 154 5.70 6.72 24.69
C HIS A 154 6.13 5.71 25.76
N SER A 155 5.55 4.51 25.75
CA SER A 155 5.89 3.42 26.67
C SER A 155 7.34 2.94 26.48
N ILE A 156 7.77 2.78 25.22
CA ILE A 156 9.15 2.41 24.90
C ILE A 156 10.14 3.50 25.36
N VAL A 157 9.86 4.76 25.05
CA VAL A 157 10.73 5.89 25.44
C VAL A 157 10.87 5.97 26.96
N ARG A 158 9.77 5.84 27.71
CA ARG A 158 9.81 5.81 29.18
C ARG A 158 10.65 4.65 29.71
N SER A 159 10.54 3.47 29.11
CA SER A 159 11.31 2.29 29.50
C SER A 159 12.80 2.48 29.24
N LEU A 160 13.18 3.05 28.09
CA LEU A 160 14.56 3.39 27.75
C LEU A 160 15.13 4.47 28.65
N GLN A 161 14.38 5.54 28.96
CA GLN A 161 14.82 6.58 29.89
C GLN A 161 15.12 6.03 31.29
N LYS A 162 14.30 5.12 31.79
CA LYS A 162 14.56 4.42 33.06
C LYS A 162 15.83 3.57 32.98
N LEU A 163 16.07 2.90 31.85
CA LEU A 163 17.27 2.10 31.63
C LEU A 163 18.53 2.99 31.58
N ILE A 164 18.51 4.08 30.81
CA ILE A 164 19.63 5.02 30.69
C ILE A 164 19.98 5.62 32.05
N LYS A 165 18.99 6.12 32.81
CA LYS A 165 19.22 6.63 34.18
C LYS A 165 19.79 5.60 35.16
N ARG A 166 19.64 4.30 34.86
CA ARG A 166 20.18 3.22 35.70
C ARG A 166 21.64 2.88 35.35
N PHE A 167 22.05 3.10 34.11
CA PHE A 167 23.42 2.81 33.65
C PHE A 167 24.31 4.06 33.54
N PHE A 168 23.72 5.26 33.50
CA PHE A 168 24.39 6.55 33.45
C PHE A 168 23.69 7.51 34.44
N PRO A 169 23.99 7.40 35.75
CA PRO A 169 23.47 8.30 36.78
C PRO A 169 24.02 9.72 36.68
#